data_AF-K1UH14-F1
#
_entry.id   AF-K1UH14-F1
#
_cell.length_a   1.000
_cell.length_b   1.000
_cell.length_c   1.000
_cell.angle_alpha   90.00
_cell.angle_beta   90.00
_cell.angle_gamma   90.00
#
_symmetry.space_group_name_H-M   'P 1'
#
loop_
_entity.id
_entity.type
_entity.pdbx_description
1 polymer ?
#
loop_
_entity_poly.entity_id
_entity_poly.type
_entity_poly.pdbx_seq_one_letter_code
_entity_poly.pdbx_strand_id
1 'polypeptide(L)'
;MKNLPVYKHPAAYAREHDELAVYRASNQANTACKEAIGAAIRDHYRDNRLDAAAVDQVVQQFGYDRAFHILAITVCQADWDRRYSPDNRAWAN
;
A
#
# COMPACT_ATOMS: atom_id res chain seq x y z
N MET A 1 -11.12 -0.35 -7.35
CA MET A 1 -10.49 -1.34 -6.43
C MET A 1 -10.78 -1.06 -4.96
N LYS A 2 -11.30 0.12 -4.64
CA LYS A 2 -11.67 0.60 -3.30
C LYS A 2 -12.51 -0.35 -2.44
N ASN A 3 -13.42 -1.13 -3.03
CA ASN A 3 -14.30 -2.04 -2.28
C ASN A 3 -13.72 -3.45 -2.09
N LEU A 4 -12.55 -3.73 -2.68
CA LEU A 4 -11.90 -5.04 -2.50
C LEU A 4 -11.11 -5.00 -1.19
N PRO A 5 -11.46 -5.80 -0.17
CA PRO A 5 -10.79 -5.78 1.13
C PRO A 5 -9.32 -6.22 1.01
N VAL A 6 -8.50 -5.77 1.97
CA VAL A 6 -7.13 -6.25 2.11
C VAL A 6 -7.14 -7.61 2.77
N TYR A 7 -6.61 -8.62 2.09
CA TYR A 7 -6.41 -9.95 2.65
C TYR A 7 -5.16 -9.94 3.55
N LYS A 8 -5.34 -10.26 4.84
CA LYS A 8 -4.31 -10.09 5.87
C LYS A 8 -3.45 -11.33 6.12
N HIS A 9 -3.90 -12.50 5.68
CA HIS A 9 -3.19 -13.75 5.96
C HIS A 9 -2.13 -14.08 4.90
N PRO A 10 -1.10 -14.86 5.26
CA PRO A 10 -0.13 -15.36 4.28
C PRO A 10 -0.77 -16.27 3.22
N ALA A 11 -0.06 -16.45 2.10
CA ALA A 11 -0.51 -17.33 1.01
C ALA A 11 -0.68 -18.80 1.43
N ALA A 12 0.07 -19.26 2.45
CA ALA A 12 -0.05 -20.61 3.00
C ALA A 12 -1.45 -20.84 3.61
N TYR A 13 -1.90 -19.91 4.46
CA TYR A 13 -3.24 -19.93 5.03
C TYR A 13 -4.31 -19.92 3.95
N ALA A 14 -4.17 -19.05 2.94
CA ALA A 14 -5.11 -19.01 1.82
C ALA A 14 -5.21 -20.34 1.06
N ARG A 15 -4.12 -21.11 1.00
CA ARG A 15 -4.11 -22.45 0.37
C ARG A 15 -4.79 -23.49 1.25
N GLU A 16 -4.54 -23.46 2.55
CA GLU A 16 -5.13 -24.39 3.52
C GLU A 16 -6.65 -24.20 3.67
N HIS A 17 -7.14 -22.98 3.44
CA HIS A 17 -8.54 -22.61 3.63
C HIS A 17 -9.32 -22.43 2.31
N ASP A 18 -8.75 -22.82 1.15
CA ASP A 18 -9.34 -22.64 -0.18
C ASP A 18 -9.68 -21.17 -0.56
N GLU A 19 -9.01 -20.20 0.07
CA GLU A 19 -9.19 -18.76 -0.14
C GLU A 19 -8.17 -18.17 -1.15
N LEU A 20 -7.45 -19.00 -1.90
CA LEU A 20 -6.39 -18.56 -2.83
C LEU A 20 -6.85 -17.54 -3.87
N ALA A 21 -8.09 -17.66 -4.36
CA ALA A 21 -8.65 -16.70 -5.31
C ALA A 21 -8.77 -15.30 -4.69
N VAL A 22 -9.24 -15.21 -3.44
CA VAL A 22 -9.40 -13.96 -2.69
C VAL A 22 -8.02 -13.35 -2.39
N TYR A 23 -7.08 -14.18 -1.94
CA TYR A 23 -5.69 -13.76 -1.73
C TYR A 23 -5.08 -13.15 -3.00
N ARG A 24 -5.20 -13.84 -4.14
CA ARG A 24 -4.66 -13.37 -5.43
C ARG A 24 -5.28 -12.06 -5.86
N ALA A 25 -6.61 -11.91 -5.74
CA ALA A 25 -7.30 -10.67 -6.08
C ALA A 25 -6.82 -9.51 -5.20
N SER A 26 -6.70 -9.71 -3.88
CA SER A 26 -6.16 -8.70 -2.98
C SER A 26 -4.71 -8.36 -3.32
N ASN A 27 -3.88 -9.37 -3.62
CA ASN A 27 -2.47 -9.14 -3.96
C ASN A 27 -2.32 -8.37 -5.27
N GLN A 28 -3.15 -8.66 -6.28
CA GLN A 28 -3.17 -7.88 -7.53
C GLN A 28 -3.56 -6.42 -7.27
N ALA A 29 -4.54 -6.18 -6.39
CA ALA A 29 -4.92 -4.82 -6.00
C ALA A 29 -3.84 -4.12 -5.17
N ASN A 30 -3.08 -4.86 -4.35
CA ASN A 30 -1.93 -4.35 -3.62
C ASN A 30 -0.82 -3.91 -4.58
N THR A 31 -0.47 -4.74 -5.57
CA THR A 31 0.48 -4.36 -6.62
C THR A 31 0.02 -3.13 -7.39
N ALA A 32 -1.24 -3.09 -7.83
CA ALA A 32 -1.78 -1.93 -8.53
C ALA A 32 -1.76 -0.66 -7.67
N CYS A 33 -2.04 -0.76 -6.37
CA CYS A 33 -1.99 0.36 -5.45
C CYS A 33 -0.56 0.90 -5.27
N LYS A 34 0.43 0.00 -5.12
CA LYS A 34 1.84 0.38 -5.07
C LYS A 34 2.27 1.16 -6.32
N GLU A 35 1.94 0.66 -7.51
CA GLU A 35 2.28 1.33 -8.77
C GLU A 35 1.57 2.69 -8.89
N ALA A 36 0.31 2.78 -8.45
CA ALA A 36 -0.45 4.03 -8.44
C ALA A 36 0.15 5.07 -7.48
N ILE A 37 0.65 4.68 -6.31
CA ILE A 37 1.37 5.57 -5.39
C ILE A 37 2.62 6.13 -6.08
N GLY A 38 3.42 5.27 -6.73
CA GLY A 38 4.62 5.71 -7.45
C GLY A 38 4.30 6.66 -8.61
N ALA A 39 3.24 6.38 -9.37
CA ALA A 39 2.77 7.26 -10.44
C ALA A 39 2.28 8.61 -9.89
N ALA A 40 1.44 8.60 -8.84
CA ALA A 40 0.94 9.82 -8.23
C ALA A 40 2.09 10.70 -7.69
N ILE A 41 3.10 10.11 -7.03
CA ILE A 41 4.29 10.86 -6.61
C ILE A 41 5.00 11.46 -7.82
N ARG A 42 5.21 10.69 -8.90
CA ARG A 42 5.89 11.19 -10.11
C ARG A 42 5.17 12.38 -10.74
N ASP A 43 3.85 12.34 -10.78
CA ASP A 43 3.04 13.35 -11.49
C ASP A 43 2.86 14.63 -10.67
N HIS A 44 2.86 14.51 -9.34
CA HIS A 44 2.51 15.56 -8.38
C HIS A 44 3.65 16.01 -7.46
N TYR A 45 4.88 15.55 -7.69
CA TYR A 45 6.06 16.00 -6.95
C TYR A 45 6.84 17.06 -7.74
N ARG A 46 6.89 18.30 -7.24
CA ARG A 46 7.65 19.42 -7.83
C ARG A 46 8.21 20.33 -6.73
N ASP A 47 9.34 20.98 -7.00
CA ASP A 47 9.96 21.95 -6.08
C ASP A 47 10.18 21.42 -4.64
N ASN A 48 10.57 20.14 -4.53
CA ASN A 48 10.72 19.40 -3.27
C ASN A 48 9.45 19.29 -2.43
N ARG A 49 8.27 19.37 -3.05
CA ARG A 49 6.97 19.27 -2.39
C ARG A 49 6.09 18.25 -3.13
N LEU A 50 5.34 17.48 -2.36
CA LEU A 50 4.31 16.59 -2.87
C LEU A 50 2.96 17.28 -2.73
N ASP A 51 2.23 17.44 -3.84
CA ASP A 51 0.87 17.98 -3.82
C ASP A 51 -0.10 16.98 -3.14
N ALA A 52 -1.06 17.50 -2.38
CA ALA A 52 -2.13 16.70 -1.77
C ALA A 52 -2.97 15.95 -2.81
N ALA A 53 -3.06 16.45 -4.04
CA ALA A 53 -3.72 15.78 -5.17
C ALA A 53 -3.15 14.36 -5.43
N ALA A 54 -1.88 14.11 -5.10
CA ALA A 54 -1.27 12.78 -5.19
C ALA A 54 -2.00 11.77 -4.28
N VAL A 55 -2.36 12.19 -3.08
CA VAL A 55 -3.07 11.36 -2.10
C VAL A 55 -4.49 11.11 -2.58
N ASP A 56 -5.18 12.15 -3.05
CA ASP A 56 -6.56 12.04 -3.55
C ASP A 56 -6.65 11.03 -4.71
N GLN A 57 -5.73 11.09 -5.66
CA GLN A 57 -5.68 10.16 -6.79
C GLN A 57 -5.63 8.69 -6.34
N VAL A 58 -4.78 8.37 -5.35
CA VAL A 58 -4.64 6.99 -4.86
C VAL A 58 -5.85 6.58 -4.02
N VAL A 59 -6.30 7.43 -3.09
CA VAL A 59 -7.37 7.12 -2.14
C VAL A 59 -8.73 7.00 -2.85
N GLN A 60 -8.98 7.78 -3.90
CA GLN A 60 -10.20 7.64 -4.70
C GLN A 60 -10.31 6.25 -5.34
N GLN A 61 -9.20 5.68 -5.82
CA GLN A 61 -9.20 4.40 -6.53
C GLN A 61 -9.12 3.18 -5.61
N PHE A 62 -8.39 3.28 -4.49
CA PHE A 62 -8.04 2.15 -3.61
C PHE A 62 -8.54 2.28 -2.17
N GLY A 63 -8.91 3.48 -1.71
CA GLY A 63 -9.28 3.74 -0.32
C GLY A 63 -8.09 3.85 0.62
N TYR A 64 -8.33 4.41 1.82
CA TYR A 64 -7.29 4.59 2.84
C TYR A 64 -6.74 3.27 3.35
N ASP A 65 -7.60 2.28 3.63
CA ASP A 65 -7.18 0.99 4.19
C ASP A 65 -6.07 0.34 3.37
N ARG A 66 -6.25 0.27 2.05
CA ARG A 66 -5.24 -0.31 1.16
C ARG A 66 -4.04 0.60 1.00
N ALA A 67 -4.22 1.91 0.85
CA ALA A 67 -3.10 2.84 0.73
C ALA A 67 -2.18 2.78 1.96
N PHE A 68 -2.76 2.80 3.17
CA PHE A 68 -2.03 2.67 4.42
C PHE A 68 -1.37 1.30 4.57
N HIS A 69 -2.05 0.22 4.19
CA HIS A 69 -1.44 -1.11 4.21
C HIS A 69 -0.17 -1.19 3.34
N ILE A 70 -0.20 -0.63 2.13
CA ILE A 70 0.96 -0.62 1.24
C ILE A 70 2.08 0.27 1.78
N LEU A 71 1.75 1.44 2.34
CA LEU A 71 2.74 2.32 2.95
C LEU A 71 3.40 1.67 4.17
N ALA A 72 2.63 1.00 5.03
CA ALA A 72 3.15 0.25 6.17
C ALA A 72 4.13 -0.85 5.71
N ILE A 73 3.73 -1.69 4.75
CA ILE A 73 4.62 -2.71 4.17
C ILE A 73 5.90 -2.07 3.60
N THR A 74 5.78 -0.93 2.92
CA THR A 74 6.92 -0.23 2.34
C THR A 74 7.91 0.23 3.41
N VAL A 75 7.42 0.76 4.54
CA VAL A 75 8.26 1.15 5.69
C VAL A 75 8.93 -0.08 6.32
N CYS A 76 8.19 -1.17 6.55
CA CYS A 76 8.75 -2.41 7.11
C CYS A 76 9.81 -3.04 6.21
N GLN A 77 9.63 -3.02 4.88
CA GLN A 77 10.59 -3.55 3.91
C GLN A 77 11.82 -2.65 3.71
N ALA A 78 11.75 -1.39 4.14
CA ALA A 78 12.84 -0.41 4.07
C ALA A 78 13.44 -0.17 5.47
N ASP A 79 13.58 -1.21 6.28
CA ASP A 79 14.17 -1.16 7.62
C ASP A 79 15.59 -0.56 7.64
N TRP A 80 16.34 -0.79 6.56
CA TRP A 80 17.66 -0.21 6.28
C TRP A 80 17.64 1.31 6.03
N ASP A 81 16.50 1.87 5.60
CA ASP A 81 16.37 3.29 5.27
C ASP A 81 16.08 4.12 6.53
N ARG A 82 17.13 4.74 7.05
CA ARG A 82 17.08 5.53 8.30
C ARG A 82 16.32 6.86 8.18
N ARG A 83 15.78 7.19 7.00
CA ARG A 83 14.98 8.43 6.80
C ARG A 83 13.58 8.33 7.39
N TYR A 84 13.04 7.11 7.56
CA TYR A 84 11.76 6.93 8.25
C TYR A 84 11.92 7.15 9.76
N SER A 85 11.16 8.10 10.30
CA SER A 85 11.10 8.38 11.73
C SER A 85 10.72 7.15 12.55
N PRO A 86 11.16 7.03 13.81
CA PRO A 86 10.75 5.95 14.72
C PRO A 86 9.23 5.78 14.82
N ASP A 87 8.46 6.87 14.86
CA ASP A 87 6.99 6.82 14.97
C ASP A 87 6.34 6.15 13.76
N ASN A 88 6.75 6.51 12.54
CA ASN A 88 6.28 5.85 11.31
C ASN A 88 6.66 4.36 11.26
N ARG A 89 7.81 3.97 11.81
CA ARG A 89 8.21 2.56 11.92
C ARG A 89 7.35 1.81 12.93
N ALA A 90 7.00 2.46 14.05
CA ALA A 90 6.11 1.90 15.06
C ALA A 90 4.66 1.79 14.55
N TRP A 91 4.19 2.76 13.77
CA TRP A 91 2.87 2.74 13.13
C TRP A 91 2.74 1.62 12.09
N ALA A 92 3.82 1.29 11.37
CA ALA A 92 3.81 0.30 10.31
C ALA A 92 3.82 -1.16 10.81
N ASN A 93 4.32 -1.40 12.03
CA ASN A 93 4.41 -2.72 12.66
C ASN A 93 3.16 -3.06 13.47
#